data_AF-A0A1B8XVF2-F1
#
_entry.id   AF-A0A1B8XVF2-F1
#
_cell.length_a   1.000
_cell.length_b   1.000
_cell.length_c   1.000
_cell.angle_alpha   90.00
_cell.angle_beta   90.00
_cell.angle_gamma   90.00
#
_symmetry.space_group_name_H-M   'P 1'
#
loop_
_entity.id
_entity.type
_entity.pdbx_description
1 polymer ?
#
loop_
_entity_poly.entity_id
_entity_poly.type
_entity_poly.pdbx_seq_one_letter_code
_entity_poly.pdbx_strand_id
1 'polypeptide(L)'
;MGMLAVFCTNAINILAGINGLEAGQSLVIAGSIILFNIADLTGDFHDDHLFSLYFLIPFFFTTLGLLYHNWYPSRVFVGDTFCYFAGMTFAVVGIVGHFSKTMLLFFIPQVLNFLYSLPQLLHIIPCPRHRLPRLDPTNGKLGMSYSKFKSKELSKLGDVIIQVTRNPC
;
A
#
# COMPACT_ATOMS: atom_id res chain seq x y z
N MET A 1 5.64 4.57 -17.77
CA MET A 1 5.21 3.35 -17.03
C MET A 1 6.17 2.90 -15.92
N GLY A 2 7.50 3.08 -16.02
CA GLY A 2 8.43 2.64 -14.96
C GLY A 2 8.14 3.18 -13.55
N MET A 3 7.72 4.45 -13.42
CA MET A 3 7.33 5.04 -12.13
C MET A 3 6.09 4.39 -11.50
N LEU A 4 5.21 3.77 -12.30
CA LEU A 4 4.05 3.05 -11.78
C LEU A 4 4.49 1.79 -11.02
N ALA A 5 5.47 1.06 -11.56
CA ALA A 5 6.05 -0.10 -10.88
C ALA A 5 6.74 0.29 -9.58
N VAL A 6 7.54 1.36 -9.60
CA VAL A 6 8.19 1.91 -8.39
C VAL A 6 7.14 2.36 -7.37
N PHE A 7 6.05 2.98 -7.82
CA PHE A 7 4.97 3.40 -6.94
C PHE A 7 4.27 2.20 -6.29
N CYS A 8 3.79 1.22 -7.06
CA CYS A 8 3.02 0.09 -6.53
C CYS A 8 3.81 -0.72 -5.49
N THR A 9 5.11 -0.95 -5.72
CA THR A 9 5.97 -1.71 -4.79
C THR A 9 6.18 -0.96 -3.46
N ASN A 10 6.45 0.34 -3.53
CA ASN A 10 6.69 1.15 -2.33
C ASN A 10 5.40 1.52 -1.61
N ALA A 11 4.29 1.73 -2.33
CA ALA A 11 3.03 2.19 -1.74
C ALA A 11 2.41 1.13 -0.81
N ILE A 12 2.49 -0.15 -1.18
CA ILE A 12 2.12 -1.26 -0.27
C ILE A 12 3.10 -1.29 0.91
N ASN A 13 4.41 -1.14 0.65
CA ASN A 13 5.43 -1.27 1.68
C ASN A 13 5.35 -0.18 2.78
N ILE A 14 4.95 1.04 2.43
CA ILE A 14 4.78 2.12 3.42
C ILE A 14 3.43 2.06 4.16
N LEU A 15 2.47 1.27 3.65
CA LEU A 15 1.18 1.01 4.30
C LEU A 15 1.21 -0.37 4.94
N ALA A 16 2.03 -0.51 5.98
CA ALA A 16 2.44 -1.80 6.54
C ALA A 16 2.61 -1.76 8.07
N GLY A 17 2.84 -2.94 8.66
CA GLY A 17 3.32 -3.13 10.03
C GLY A 17 2.25 -3.33 11.10
N ILE A 18 1.05 -3.75 10.69
CA ILE A 18 0.11 -4.46 11.57
C ILE A 18 -0.19 -5.84 10.95
N ASN A 19 -0.37 -6.85 11.80
CA ASN A 19 -0.51 -8.25 11.36
C ASN A 19 -1.61 -8.43 10.30
N GLY A 20 -1.26 -8.99 9.14
CA GLY A 20 -2.20 -9.26 8.05
C GLY A 20 -2.44 -8.10 7.07
N LEU A 21 -1.89 -6.90 7.30
CA LEU A 21 -2.24 -5.72 6.49
C LEU A 21 -1.69 -5.78 5.08
N GLU A 22 -0.42 -6.18 4.91
CA GLU A 22 0.26 -6.19 3.61
C GLU A 22 -0.35 -7.24 2.68
N ALA A 23 -0.50 -8.47 3.16
CA ALA A 23 -1.14 -9.54 2.39
C ALA A 23 -2.66 -9.31 2.25
N GLY A 24 -3.32 -8.78 3.28
CA GLY A 24 -4.76 -8.50 3.25
C GLY A 24 -5.14 -7.42 2.23
N GLN A 25 -4.47 -6.27 2.23
CA GLN A 25 -4.75 -5.22 1.23
C GLN A 25 -4.46 -5.71 -0.19
N SER A 26 -3.40 -6.51 -0.37
CA SER A 26 -3.03 -7.08 -1.67
C SER A 26 -4.09 -8.06 -2.16
N LEU A 27 -4.69 -8.87 -1.28
CA LEU A 27 -5.81 -9.75 -1.64
C LEU A 27 -7.05 -8.98 -2.06
N VAL A 28 -7.38 -7.88 -1.36
CA VAL A 28 -8.53 -7.02 -1.73
C VAL A 28 -8.31 -6.40 -3.12
N ILE A 29 -7.12 -5.88 -3.39
CA ILE A 29 -6.77 -5.32 -4.70
C ILE A 29 -6.82 -6.42 -5.78
N ALA A 30 -6.19 -7.57 -5.55
CA ALA A 30 -6.18 -8.68 -6.50
C ALA A 30 -7.60 -9.20 -6.79
N GLY A 31 -8.42 -9.40 -5.76
CA GLY A 31 -9.82 -9.81 -5.91
C GLY A 31 -10.63 -8.78 -6.70
N SER A 32 -10.40 -7.49 -6.48
CA SER A 32 -11.08 -6.41 -7.20
C SER A 32 -10.72 -6.41 -8.69
N ILE A 33 -9.43 -6.58 -9.03
CA ILE A 33 -8.98 -6.65 -10.43
C ILE A 33 -9.45 -7.96 -11.09
N ILE A 34 -9.49 -9.08 -10.37
CA ILE A 34 -10.03 -10.35 -10.88
C ILE A 34 -11.51 -10.19 -11.24
N LEU A 35 -12.32 -9.61 -10.34
CA LEU A 35 -13.74 -9.36 -10.61
C LEU A 35 -13.94 -8.42 -11.80
N PHE A 36 -13.14 -7.35 -11.87
CA PHE A 36 -13.12 -6.43 -13.00
C PHE A 36 -12.80 -7.14 -14.33
N ASN A 37 -11.73 -7.94 -14.37
CA ASN A 37 -11.37 -8.70 -15.57
C ASN A 37 -12.48 -9.66 -15.98
N ILE A 38 -13.08 -10.40 -15.03
CA ILE A 38 -14.17 -11.34 -15.32
C ILE A 38 -15.38 -10.61 -15.92
N ALA A 39 -15.70 -9.42 -15.41
CA ALA A 39 -16.80 -8.61 -15.94
C ALA A 39 -16.54 -8.15 -17.39
N ASP A 40 -15.30 -7.83 -17.73
CA ASP A 40 -14.90 -7.34 -19.07
C ASP A 40 -14.41 -8.46 -20.02
N LEU A 41 -14.45 -9.74 -19.61
CA LEU A 41 -14.02 -10.86 -20.46
C LEU A 41 -14.84 -10.99 -21.75
N THR A 42 -16.08 -10.51 -21.79
CA THR A 42 -16.91 -10.54 -23.01
C THR A 42 -16.77 -9.27 -23.85
N GLY A 43 -15.93 -8.32 -23.44
CA GLY A 43 -15.71 -7.05 -24.13
C GLY A 43 -14.62 -7.12 -25.20
N ASP A 44 -14.32 -5.95 -25.78
CA ASP A 44 -13.39 -5.79 -26.91
C ASP A 44 -11.92 -6.13 -26.55
N PHE A 45 -11.57 -6.12 -25.25
CA PHE A 45 -10.20 -6.33 -24.76
C PHE A 45 -10.01 -7.70 -24.08
N HIS A 46 -10.66 -8.74 -24.62
CA HIS A 46 -10.65 -10.10 -24.05
C HIS A 46 -9.24 -10.61 -23.70
N ASP A 47 -8.29 -10.51 -24.64
CA ASP A 47 -6.94 -11.07 -24.49
C ASP A 47 -6.15 -10.39 -23.34
N ASP A 48 -6.35 -9.09 -23.14
CA ASP A 48 -5.71 -8.30 -22.09
C ASP A 48 -6.22 -8.70 -20.70
N HIS A 49 -7.53 -8.88 -20.56
CA HIS A 49 -8.16 -9.33 -19.31
C HIS A 49 -7.83 -10.79 -19.00
N LEU A 50 -7.79 -11.66 -20.01
CA LEU A 50 -7.38 -13.05 -19.86
C LEU A 50 -5.91 -13.17 -19.43
N PHE A 51 -5.01 -12.40 -20.04
CA PHE A 51 -3.61 -12.29 -19.62
C PHE A 51 -3.50 -11.90 -18.15
N SER A 52 -4.23 -10.88 -17.73
CA SER A 52 -4.24 -10.40 -16.35
C SER A 52 -4.70 -11.49 -15.36
N LEU A 53 -5.73 -12.27 -15.71
CA LEU A 53 -6.20 -13.39 -14.89
C LEU A 53 -5.16 -14.50 -14.70
N TYR A 54 -4.34 -14.80 -15.71
CA TYR A 54 -3.27 -15.80 -15.59
C TYR A 54 -2.24 -15.45 -14.50
N PHE A 55 -1.99 -14.17 -14.26
CA PHE A 55 -1.11 -13.72 -13.18
C PHE A 55 -1.84 -13.59 -11.84
N LEU A 56 -3.05 -13.04 -11.85
CA LEU A 56 -3.75 -12.68 -10.63
C LEU A 56 -4.35 -13.87 -9.88
N ILE A 57 -4.80 -14.91 -10.58
CA ILE A 57 -5.38 -16.09 -9.91
C ILE A 57 -4.32 -16.81 -9.06
N PRO A 58 -3.12 -17.17 -9.59
CA PRO A 58 -2.05 -17.73 -8.76
C PRO A 58 -1.59 -16.78 -7.65
N PHE A 59 -1.45 -15.49 -7.96
CA PHE A 59 -1.10 -14.47 -6.97
C PHE A 59 -2.09 -14.44 -5.79
N PHE A 60 -3.39 -14.49 -6.08
CA PHE A 60 -4.45 -14.46 -5.07
C PHE A 60 -4.35 -15.68 -4.16
N PHE A 61 -4.27 -16.90 -4.70
CA PHE A 61 -4.24 -18.10 -3.87
C PHE A 61 -2.92 -18.28 -3.10
N THR A 62 -1.78 -17.90 -3.68
CA THR A 62 -0.50 -17.92 -2.96
C THR A 62 -0.48 -16.89 -1.82
N THR A 63 -1.01 -15.68 -2.06
CA THR A 63 -1.16 -14.66 -1.02
C THR A 63 -2.15 -15.08 0.06
N LEU A 64 -3.22 -15.82 -0.28
CA LEU A 64 -4.16 -16.36 0.69
C LEU A 64 -3.49 -17.39 1.62
N GLY A 65 -2.64 -18.27 1.06
CA GLY A 65 -1.82 -19.18 1.84
C GLY A 65 -0.83 -18.45 2.78
N LEU A 66 -0.22 -17.37 2.30
CA LEU A 66 0.64 -16.52 3.13
C LEU A 66 -0.17 -15.83 4.24
N LEU A 67 -1.33 -15.27 3.91
CA LEU A 67 -2.21 -14.59 4.87
C LEU A 67 -2.66 -15.54 5.97
N TYR A 68 -2.92 -16.82 5.68
CA TYR A 68 -3.27 -17.80 6.72
C TYR A 68 -2.23 -17.89 7.85
N HIS A 69 -0.94 -17.71 7.55
CA HIS A 69 0.12 -17.68 8.56
C HIS A 69 0.42 -16.27 9.08
N ASN A 70 0.16 -15.23 8.29
CA ASN A 70 0.43 -13.83 8.63
C ASN A 70 -0.74 -13.12 9.36
N TRP A 71 -1.95 -13.69 9.34
CA TRP A 71 -3.12 -13.16 10.01
C TRP A 71 -2.91 -13.06 11.53
N TYR A 72 -3.60 -12.13 12.18
CA TYR A 72 -3.48 -11.94 13.62
C TYR A 72 -3.94 -13.19 14.41
N PRO A 73 -3.15 -13.70 15.37
CA PRO A 73 -1.77 -13.33 15.73
C PRO A 73 -0.74 -13.91 14.74
N SER A 74 0.10 -13.03 14.18
CA SER A 74 1.00 -13.41 13.07
C SER A 74 2.06 -14.42 13.50
N ARG A 75 2.22 -15.47 12.70
CA ARG A 75 3.26 -16.50 12.85
C ARG A 75 4.46 -16.26 11.95
N VAL A 76 4.26 -15.53 10.84
CA VAL A 76 5.30 -15.20 9.85
C VAL A 76 5.11 -13.76 9.35
N PHE A 77 6.22 -13.04 9.11
CA PHE A 77 6.17 -11.73 8.46
C PHE A 77 6.46 -11.86 6.98
N VAL A 78 5.77 -11.07 6.17
CA VAL A 78 5.88 -11.12 4.70
C VAL A 78 7.14 -10.41 4.19
N GLY A 79 7.56 -9.35 4.87
CA GLY A 79 8.74 -8.54 4.54
C GLY A 79 8.65 -7.78 3.21
N ASP A 80 9.72 -7.05 2.88
CA ASP A 80 9.84 -6.29 1.62
C ASP A 80 9.71 -7.19 0.39
N THR A 81 10.12 -8.46 0.50
CA THR A 81 10.01 -9.46 -0.57
C THR A 81 8.58 -9.57 -1.09
N PHE A 82 7.60 -9.65 -0.19
CA PHE A 82 6.20 -9.71 -0.58
C PHE A 82 5.69 -8.38 -1.13
N CYS A 83 6.01 -7.25 -0.49
CA CYS A 83 5.56 -5.93 -0.94
C CYS A 83 6.03 -5.63 -2.38
N TYR A 84 7.28 -5.99 -2.69
CA TYR A 84 7.84 -5.84 -4.04
C TYR A 84 7.25 -6.82 -5.04
N PHE A 85 7.04 -8.08 -4.63
CA PHE A 85 6.34 -9.08 -5.45
C PHE A 85 4.93 -8.60 -5.81
N ALA A 86 4.11 -8.24 -4.81
CA ALA A 86 2.73 -7.77 -5.01
C ALA A 86 2.67 -6.52 -5.87
N GLY A 87 3.44 -5.49 -5.54
CA GLY A 87 3.44 -4.24 -6.30
C GLY A 87 3.86 -4.43 -7.75
N MET A 88 4.85 -5.30 -8.02
CA MET A 88 5.28 -5.59 -9.38
C MET A 88 4.25 -6.41 -10.15
N THR A 89 3.62 -7.41 -9.51
CA THR A 89 2.52 -8.17 -10.14
C THR A 89 1.38 -7.25 -10.58
N PHE A 90 0.94 -6.32 -9.71
CA PHE A 90 -0.08 -5.35 -10.06
C PHE A 90 0.36 -4.42 -11.20
N ALA A 91 1.57 -3.88 -11.13
CA ALA A 91 2.09 -3.02 -12.18
C ALA A 91 2.16 -3.74 -13.54
N VAL A 92 2.61 -4.99 -13.59
CA VAL A 92 2.68 -5.79 -14.82
C VAL A 92 1.29 -5.96 -15.43
N VAL A 93 0.31 -6.44 -14.66
CA VAL A 93 -1.03 -6.68 -15.20
C VAL A 93 -1.71 -5.38 -15.62
N GLY A 94 -1.54 -4.29 -14.87
CA GLY A 94 -2.12 -2.99 -15.20
C GLY A 94 -1.46 -2.30 -16.40
N ILE A 95 -0.16 -2.49 -16.63
CA ILE A 95 0.55 -1.92 -17.78
C ILE A 95 0.25 -2.72 -19.03
N VAL A 96 0.41 -4.04 -18.98
CA VAL A 96 0.25 -4.92 -20.16
C VAL A 96 -1.22 -5.08 -20.53
N GLY A 97 -2.13 -5.14 -19.54
CA GLY A 97 -3.57 -5.21 -19.80
C GLY A 97 -4.24 -3.85 -20.05
N HIS A 98 -3.47 -2.77 -20.22
CA HIS A 98 -3.97 -1.42 -20.55
C HIS A 98 -4.99 -0.77 -19.56
N PHE A 99 -5.25 -1.36 -18.40
CA PHE A 99 -6.18 -0.82 -17.38
C PHE A 99 -5.47 -0.15 -16.18
N SER A 100 -4.24 0.35 -16.36
CA SER A 100 -3.46 1.01 -15.29
C SER A 100 -4.19 2.14 -14.56
N LYS A 101 -5.08 2.87 -15.24
CA LYS A 101 -5.93 3.91 -14.62
C LYS A 101 -6.94 3.31 -13.64
N THR A 102 -7.64 2.26 -14.05
CA THR A 102 -8.59 1.51 -13.20
C THR A 102 -7.88 0.87 -12.03
N MET A 103 -6.68 0.29 -12.27
CA MET A 103 -5.84 -0.26 -11.20
C MET A 103 -5.50 0.79 -10.14
N LEU A 104 -5.15 2.02 -10.53
CA LEU A 104 -4.86 3.10 -9.58
C LEU A 104 -6.07 3.49 -8.72
N LEU A 105 -7.31 3.28 -9.22
CA LEU A 105 -8.52 3.47 -8.41
C LEU A 105 -8.64 2.40 -7.32
N PHE A 106 -8.19 1.16 -7.55
CA PHE A 106 -8.11 0.16 -6.49
C PHE A 106 -7.00 0.45 -5.47
N PHE A 107 -6.04 1.29 -5.83
CA PHE A 107 -4.94 1.75 -4.97
C PHE A 107 -5.26 3.04 -4.17
N ILE A 108 -6.52 3.49 -4.13
CA ILE A 108 -6.88 4.73 -3.43
C ILE A 108 -6.32 4.80 -1.99
N PRO A 109 -6.47 3.78 -1.12
CA PRO A 109 -5.91 3.83 0.23
C PRO A 109 -4.39 4.01 0.24
N GLN A 110 -3.67 3.34 -0.66
CA GLN A 110 -2.22 3.41 -0.79
C GLN A 110 -1.78 4.78 -1.31
N VAL A 111 -2.50 5.36 -2.28
CA VAL A 111 -2.26 6.71 -2.80
C VAL A 111 -2.45 7.74 -1.68
N LEU A 112 -3.54 7.66 -0.92
CA LEU A 112 -3.81 8.57 0.19
C LEU A 112 -2.73 8.47 1.27
N ASN A 113 -2.34 7.26 1.67
CA ASN A 113 -1.26 7.07 2.64
C ASN A 113 0.09 7.60 2.14
N PHE A 114 0.39 7.41 0.85
CA PHE A 114 1.60 7.94 0.21
C PHE A 114 1.64 9.47 0.25
N LEU A 115 0.57 10.13 -0.18
CA LEU A 115 0.45 11.59 -0.17
C LEU A 115 0.52 12.15 1.24
N TYR A 116 -0.18 11.54 2.19
CA TYR A 116 -0.14 11.93 3.60
C TYR A 116 1.26 11.75 4.21
N SER A 117 1.97 10.69 3.82
CA SER A 117 3.34 10.40 4.26
C SER A 117 4.41 11.29 3.60
N LEU A 118 4.09 11.97 2.49
CA LEU A 118 5.06 12.61 1.62
C LEU A 118 5.96 13.64 2.34
N PRO A 119 5.45 14.51 3.23
CA PRO A 119 6.30 15.45 3.96
C PRO A 119 7.38 14.77 4.83
N GLN A 120 7.07 13.60 5.38
CA GLN A 120 8.03 12.80 6.14
C GLN A 120 8.98 12.04 5.22
N LEU A 121 8.49 11.44 4.13
CA LEU A 121 9.32 10.70 3.17
C LEU A 121 10.37 11.61 2.51
N LEU A 122 10.01 12.86 2.21
CA LEU A 122 10.91 13.88 1.67
C LEU A 122 11.82 14.52 2.75
N HIS A 123 11.75 14.07 4.00
CA HIS A 123 12.51 14.61 5.13
C HIS A 123 12.30 16.11 5.37
N ILE A 124 11.18 16.66 4.91
CA ILE A 124 10.76 18.03 5.20
C ILE A 124 10.36 18.14 6.68
N ILE A 125 9.68 17.10 7.18
CA ILE A 125 9.38 16.86 8.59
C ILE A 125 10.22 15.65 9.06
N PRO A 126 10.80 15.68 10.27
CA PRO A 126 11.58 14.55 10.80
C PRO A 126 10.83 13.22 10.75
N CYS A 127 11.37 12.28 9.96
CA CYS A 127 10.80 10.96 9.75
C CYS A 127 11.48 9.94 10.67
N PRO A 128 10.76 9.34 11.64
CA PRO A 128 11.32 8.27 12.44
C PRO A 128 11.45 6.99 11.62
N ARG A 129 12.41 6.13 11.99
CA ARG A 129 12.64 4.85 11.30
C ARG A 129 11.40 3.95 11.27
N HIS A 130 10.61 3.93 12.34
CA HIS A 130 9.36 3.19 12.44
C HIS A 130 8.20 4.15 12.73
N ARG A 131 7.17 4.10 11.88
CA ARG A 131 5.94 4.93 11.96
C ARG A 131 4.71 4.13 12.39
N LEU A 132 4.95 3.00 13.05
CA LEU A 132 3.91 2.07 13.48
C LEU A 132 3.22 2.58 14.74
N PRO A 133 1.92 2.28 14.91
CA PRO A 133 1.20 2.64 16.12
C PRO A 133 1.86 1.99 17.35
N ARG A 134 1.73 2.63 18.51
CA ARG A 134 2.29 2.14 19.77
C ARG A 134 1.24 1.32 20.51
N LEU A 135 1.63 0.13 20.99
CA LEU A 135 0.79 -0.68 21.86
C LEU A 135 0.69 -0.02 23.24
N ASP A 136 -0.53 0.22 23.70
CA ASP A 136 -0.80 0.60 25.07
C ASP A 136 -0.95 -0.66 25.94
N PRO A 137 -0.01 -0.93 26.86
CA PRO A 137 -0.03 -2.14 27.68
C PRO A 137 -1.20 -2.19 28.66
N THR A 138 -1.87 -1.06 28.93
CA THR A 138 -2.96 -1.01 29.91
C THR A 138 -4.28 -1.54 29.36
N ASN A 139 -4.57 -1.30 28.07
CA ASN A 139 -5.82 -1.70 27.42
C ASN A 139 -5.62 -2.69 26.26
N GLY A 140 -4.37 -2.98 25.88
CA GLY A 140 -4.03 -3.91 24.79
C GLY A 140 -4.35 -3.37 23.39
N LYS A 141 -4.64 -2.07 23.25
CA LYS A 141 -4.99 -1.43 21.97
C LYS A 141 -3.80 -0.66 21.39
N LEU A 142 -3.88 -0.42 20.08
CA LEU A 142 -2.91 0.38 19.34
C LEU A 142 -3.30 1.86 19.39
N GLY A 143 -2.39 2.70 19.88
CA GLY A 143 -2.51 4.16 19.91
C GLY A 143 -1.57 4.85 18.91
N MET A 144 -1.74 6.18 18.76
CA MET A 144 -0.93 6.98 17.85
C MET A 144 0.54 7.04 18.26
N SER A 145 1.44 6.98 17.28
CA SER A 145 2.87 7.27 17.45
C SER A 145 3.19 8.70 17.06
N TYR A 146 4.03 9.38 17.84
CA TYR A 146 4.43 10.77 17.59
C TYR A 146 5.94 10.87 17.30
N SER A 147 6.31 11.69 16.31
CA SER A 147 7.69 12.10 16.03
C SER A 147 7.99 13.37 16.83
N LYS A 148 8.91 13.29 17.81
CA LYS A 148 9.34 14.42 18.64
C LYS A 148 10.63 15.00 18.07
N PHE A 149 10.66 16.31 17.82
CA PHE A 149 11.83 17.02 17.28
C PHE A 149 11.91 18.43 17.87
N LYS A 150 13.07 19.10 17.77
CA LYS A 150 13.21 20.47 18.25
C LYS A 150 12.68 21.42 17.18
N SER A 151 11.89 22.43 17.58
CA SER A 151 11.31 23.40 16.63
C SER A 151 12.37 24.13 15.78
N LYS A 152 13.60 24.28 16.29
CA LYS A 152 14.71 24.91 15.56
C LYS A 152 15.27 24.05 14.41
N GLU A 153 14.98 22.76 14.39
CA GLU A 153 15.44 21.81 13.37
C GLU A 153 14.49 21.78 12.16
N LEU A 154 13.33 22.43 12.25
CA LEU A 154 12.32 22.41 11.20
C LEU A 154 12.62 23.50 10.17
N SER A 155 12.48 23.15 8.90
CA SER A 155 12.56 24.12 7.80
C SER A 155 11.31 25.02 7.81
N LYS A 156 11.42 26.24 7.27
CA LYS A 156 10.25 27.15 7.11
C LYS A 156 9.09 26.49 6.37
N LEU A 157 9.40 25.65 5.38
CA LEU A 157 8.41 24.90 4.61
C LEU A 157 7.75 23.81 5.47
N GLY A 158 8.53 23.11 6.31
CA GLY A 158 7.99 22.16 7.30
C GLY A 158 7.06 22.82 8.31
N ASP A 159 7.41 24.02 8.82
CA ASP A 159 6.55 24.78 9.74
C ASP A 159 5.19 25.10 9.11
N VAL A 160 5.16 25.58 7.87
CA VAL A 160 3.93 25.89 7.15
C VAL A 160 3.07 24.65 6.94
N ILE A 161 3.67 23.52 6.52
CA ILE A 161 2.93 22.26 6.34
C ILE A 161 2.30 21.80 7.66
N ILE A 162 3.01 21.88 8.78
CA ILE A 162 2.46 21.51 10.09
C ILE A 162 1.32 22.45 10.50
N GLN A 163 1.43 23.75 10.26
CA GLN A 163 0.36 24.70 10.57
C GLN A 163 -0.91 24.41 9.77
N VAL A 164 -0.78 24.18 8.47
CA VAL A 164 -1.92 23.85 7.59
C VAL A 164 -2.57 22.52 8.00
N THR A 165 -1.78 21.50 8.33
CA THR A 165 -2.31 20.19 8.74
C THR A 165 -2.91 20.17 10.14
N ARG A 166 -2.48 21.09 11.03
CA ARG A 166 -3.03 21.21 12.39
C ARG A 166 -4.35 21.98 12.44
N ASN A 167 -4.53 22.95 11.54
CA ASN A 167 -5.76 23.72 11.40
C ASN A 167 -6.40 23.41 10.04
N PRO A 168 -7.01 22.23 9.86
CA PRO A 168 -7.84 22.01 8.68
C PRO A 168 -8.96 23.05 8.73
N CYS A 169 -9.06 23.89 7.70
CA CYS A 169 -10.17 24.82 7.53
C CYS A 169 -11.52 24.11 7.65
#